data_AF-A0A182ALP8-F1
#
_entry.id   AF-A0A182ALP8-F1
#
_cell.length_a   1.000
_cell.length_b   1.000
_cell.length_c   1.000
_cell.angle_alpha   90.00
_cell.angle_beta   90.00
_cell.angle_gamma   90.00
#
_symmetry.space_group_name_H-M   'P 1'
#
loop_
_entity.id
_entity.type
_entity.pdbx_description
1 polymer ?
#
loop_
_entity_poly.entity_id
_entity_poly.type
_entity_poly.pdbx_seq_one_letter_code
_entity_poly.pdbx_strand_id
1 'polypeptide(L)' 'MDPSMDLTQALQLLGLTSLPPTSEELARLVAARHPASKAWSAEQSAAYRRIWEALDPAGGTTAAAARS' A
#
# COMPACT_ATOMS: atom_id res chain seq x y z
N MET A 1 -16.73 -13.03 -3.82
CA MET A 1 -16.06 -11.77 -4.17
C MET A 1 -14.60 -11.97 -3.83
N ASP A 2 -13.76 -12.22 -4.84
CA ASP A 2 -12.28 -12.32 -4.76
C ASP A 2 -11.78 -12.48 -6.22
N PRO A 3 -10.52 -12.17 -6.61
CA PRO A 3 -9.40 -11.66 -5.80
C PRO A 3 -8.48 -10.68 -6.57
N SER A 4 -8.83 -9.41 -6.74
CA SER A 4 -7.81 -8.40 -7.04
C SER A 4 -8.40 -7.04 -6.78
N MET A 5 -8.00 -6.43 -5.67
CA MET A 5 -8.28 -5.03 -5.44
C MET A 5 -7.73 -4.24 -6.64
N ASP A 6 -8.59 -3.48 -7.31
CA ASP A 6 -8.16 -2.63 -8.42
C ASP A 6 -7.14 -1.61 -7.90
N LEU A 7 -6.16 -1.23 -8.73
CA LEU A 7 -5.13 -0.27 -8.32
C LEU A 7 -5.76 1.08 -7.94
N THR A 8 -6.79 1.51 -8.66
CA THR A 8 -7.53 2.74 -8.35
C THR A 8 -8.20 2.63 -6.99
N GLN A 9 -8.84 1.49 -6.71
CA GLN A 9 -9.47 1.24 -5.42
C GLN A 9 -8.45 1.23 -4.27
N ALA A 10 -7.29 0.60 -4.49
CA ALA A 10 -6.21 0.60 -3.51
C ALA A 10 -5.70 2.01 -3.21
N LEU A 11 -5.51 2.84 -4.24
CA LEU A 11 -5.11 4.23 -4.08
C LEU A 11 -6.14 5.03 -3.26
N GLN A 12 -7.44 4.86 -3.55
CA GLN A 12 -8.51 5.51 -2.81
C GLN A 12 -8.55 5.10 -1.33
N LEU A 13 -8.35 3.81 -1.02
CA LEU A 13 -8.32 3.31 0.35
C LEU A 13 -7.17 3.90 1.18
N LEU A 14 -6.06 4.24 0.54
CA LEU A 14 -4.93 4.91 1.20
C LEU A 14 -5.00 6.44 1.11
N GLY A 15 -6.00 7.03 0.46
CA GLY A 15 -6.13 8.47 0.27
C GLY A 15 -5.12 9.05 -0.73
N LEU A 16 -4.72 8.25 -1.71
CA LEU A 16 -3.80 8.62 -2.78
C LEU A 16 -4.58 8.89 -4.07
N THR A 17 -4.16 9.92 -4.80
CA THR A 17 -4.78 10.32 -6.07
C THR A 17 -4.10 9.70 -7.30
N SER A 18 -2.87 9.24 -7.15
CA SER A 18 -2.07 8.65 -8.23
C SER A 18 -1.04 7.67 -7.68
N LEU A 19 -0.54 6.78 -8.54
CA LEU A 19 0.56 5.89 -8.20
C LEU A 19 1.82 6.73 -7.91
N PRO A 20 2.47 6.57 -6.74
CA PRO A 20 3.72 7.24 -6.45
C PRO A 20 4.84 6.71 -7.35
N PRO A 21 5.93 7.47 -7.58
CA PRO A 21 7.02 7.04 -8.46
C PRO A 21 7.91 5.97 -7.82
N THR A 22 7.93 5.85 -6.49
CA THR A 22 8.78 4.92 -5.74
C THR A 22 8.07 4.38 -4.51
N SER A 23 8.55 3.24 -4.00
CA SER A 23 8.08 2.64 -2.74
C SER A 23 8.37 3.52 -1.51
N GLU A 24 9.47 4.28 -1.52
CA GLU A 24 9.77 5.26 -0.46
C GLU A 24 8.73 6.38 -0.42
N GLU A 25 8.35 6.90 -1.59
CA GLU A 25 7.32 7.95 -1.67
C GLU A 25 5.95 7.40 -1.25
N LEU A 26 5.63 6.15 -1.60
CA LEU A 26 4.44 5.46 -1.07
C LEU A 26 4.45 5.44 0.47
N ALA A 27 5.55 4.98 1.08
CA ALA A 27 5.66 4.88 2.54
C ALA A 27 5.51 6.26 3.20
N ARG A 28 6.14 7.31 2.64
CA ARG A 28 6.04 8.69 3.12
C ARG A 28 4.61 9.22 3.04
N LEU A 29 3.95 9.05 1.91
CA LEU A 29 2.58 9.52 1.68
C LEU A 29 1.57 8.80 2.58
N VAL A 30 1.78 7.51 2.82
CA VAL A 30 0.93 6.69 3.70
C VAL A 30 1.15 7.08 5.16
N ALA A 31 2.41 7.24 5.61
CA ALA A 31 2.73 7.67 6.97
C ALA A 31 2.16 9.06 7.31
N ALA A 32 2.12 9.97 6.34
CA ALA A 32 1.51 11.29 6.51
C ALA A 32 -0.03 11.24 6.67
N ARG A 33 -0.68 10.22 6.10
CA ARG A 33 -2.16 10.10 6.06
C ARG A 33 -2.72 9.16 7.13
N HIS A 34 -1.96 8.12 7.47
CA HIS A 34 -2.37 7.07 8.40
C HIS A 34 -1.47 7.12 9.63
N PRO A 35 -1.90 7.80 10.71
CA PRO A 35 -1.10 7.89 11.92
C PRO A 35 -0.88 6.50 12.53
N ALA A 36 0.33 6.24 13.02
CA ALA A 36 0.74 4.95 13.61
C ALA A 36 -0.07 4.54 14.85
N SER A 37 -0.87 5.46 15.42
CA SER A 37 -1.77 5.20 16.56
C SER A 37 -2.99 4.35 16.19
N LYS A 38 -3.29 4.15 14.91
CA LYS A 38 -4.43 3.34 14.45
C LYS A 38 -3.95 2.13 13.68
N ALA A 39 -4.35 0.95 14.13
CA ALA A 39 -4.13 -0.29 13.39
C ALA A 39 -4.82 -0.23 12.02
N TRP A 40 -4.16 -0.73 11.00
CA TRP A 40 -4.71 -0.79 9.65
C TRP A 40 -5.81 -1.84 9.55
N SER A 41 -6.82 -1.56 8.72
CA SER A 41 -7.79 -2.59 8.35
C SER A 41 -7.16 -3.63 7.40
N ALA A 42 -7.82 -4.78 7.27
CA ALA A 42 -7.43 -5.79 6.29
C ALA A 42 -7.43 -5.21 4.85
N GLU A 43 -8.38 -4.33 4.55
CA GLU A 43 -8.49 -3.65 3.25
C GLU A 43 -7.34 -2.66 3.01
N GLN A 44 -6.96 -1.87 4.02
CA GLN A 44 -5.81 -0.95 3.92
C GLN A 44 -4.50 -1.72 3.73
N SER A 45 -4.35 -2.86 4.41
CA SER A 45 -3.18 -3.72 4.27
C SER A 45 -3.12 -4.35 2.86
N ALA A 46 -4.25 -4.79 2.32
CA ALA A 46 -4.35 -5.29 0.95
C ALA A 46 -4.08 -4.20 -0.08
N ALA A 47 -4.59 -2.98 0.14
CA ALA A 47 -4.35 -1.82 -0.72
C ALA A 47 -2.88 -1.47 -0.82
N TYR A 48 -2.19 -1.38 0.32
CA TYR A 48 -0.76 -1.09 0.37
C TYR A 48 0.05 -2.14 -0.40
N ARG A 49 -0.25 -3.43 -0.17
CA ARG A 49 0.42 -4.52 -0.90
C ARG A 49 0.19 -4.43 -2.40
N ARG A 50 -1.05 -4.16 -2.83
CA ARG A 50 -1.40 -4.06 -4.25
C ARG A 50 -0.67 -2.92 -4.95
N ILE A 51 -0.56 -1.76 -4.29
CA ILE A 51 0.18 -0.60 -4.80
C ILE A 51 1.66 -0.92 -4.85
N TRP A 52 2.21 -1.56 -3.81
CA TRP A 52 3.60 -1.99 -3.78
C TRP A 52 3.95 -2.94 -4.94
N GLU A 53 3.13 -3.95 -5.20
CA GLU A 53 3.27 -4.87 -6.33
C GLU A 53 3.19 -4.15 -7.68
N ALA A 54 2.40 -3.08 -7.78
CA ALA A 54 2.32 -2.27 -9.00
C ALA A 54 3.58 -1.40 -9.23
N LEU A 55 4.28 -1.03 -8.15
CA LEU A 55 5.55 -0.31 -8.22
C LEU A 55 6.73 -1.23 -8.56
N ASP A 56 6.67 -2.49 -8.14
CA ASP A 56 7.69 -3.50 -8.39
C ASP A 56 7.11 -4.74 -9.09
N PRO A 57 6.90 -4.67 -10.42
CA PRO A 57 6.38 -5.81 -11.19
C PRO A 57 7.38 -6.97 -11.31
N ALA A 58 8.63 -6.82 -10.85
CA ALA A 58 9.68 -7.85 -10.94
C ALA A 58 9.74 -8.77 -9.70
N GLY A 59 8.88 -8.59 -8.70
CA GLY A 59 8.72 -9.54 -7.60
C GLY A 59 9.69 -9.35 -6.43
N GLY A 60 10.03 -8.12 -6.07
CA GLY A 60 10.73 -7.79 -4.82
C GLY A 60 9.89 -8.12 -3.59
N THR A 61 9.93 -9.39 -3.19
CA THR A 61 9.34 -9.93 -1.96
C THR A 61 10.08 -9.35 -0.75
N THR A 62 9.68 -8.18 -0.25
CA THR A 62 10.15 -7.65 1.05
C THR A 62 9.08 -6.89 1.83
N ALA A 63 7.81 -7.30 1.73
CA ALA A 63 6.72 -6.75 2.57
C ALA A 63 6.42 -7.59 3.84
N ALA A 64 7.32 -8.48 4.29
CA ALA A 64 7.06 -9.38 5.43
C ALA A 64 8.14 -9.40 6.54
N ALA A 65 9.05 -8.43 6.60
CA ALA A 65 10.05 -8.36 7.68
C ALA A 65 10.13 -6.95 8.30
N ALA A 66 9.04 -6.48 8.90
CA ALA A 66 9.09 -5.32 9.79
C ALA A 66 7.93 -5.33 10.79
N ARG A 67 7.88 -6.36 11.64
CA ARG A 67 7.42 -6.26 13.04
C ARG A 67 8.16 -7.31 13.86
N SER A 68 9.34 -6.93 14.36
CA SER A 68 9.95 -7.51 15.56
C SER A 68 9.36 -6.80 16.79
#